data_AF-A0A661TCM7-F1
#
_entry.id   AF-A0A661TCM7-F1
#
_cell.length_a   1.000
_cell.length_b   1.000
_cell.length_c   1.000
_cell.angle_alpha   90.00
_cell.angle_beta   90.00
_cell.angle_gamma   90.00
#
_symmetry.space_group_name_H-M   'P 1'
#
loop_
_entity.id
_entity.type
_entity.pdbx_description
1 polymer ?
#
loop_
_entity_poly.entity_id
_entity_poly.type
_entity_poly.pdbx_seq_one_letter_code
_entity_poly.pdbx_strand_id
1 'polypeptide(L)'
;YRDIRAYGLLENYYRQARQEGIMFFRFDRDEPPGVKPTDEGIMVTFKDHVLQRDLIVTADALALSAGMRPEDTEELATIVKLARNQDGYFMEAHVKLRPVDTPSEGIFVCGTAHSPKLITETISQSLAAASRAATFLSQPEITLSVVTARVDQEHCAACLVCVRACPYGVPRINKDGVSEIDEALCRGCGICAAECPARAIQLNWYDDDLVMSKVEALLEGVL
;
A
#
# COMPACT_ATOMS: atom_id res chain seq x y z
N TYR A 1 -0.54 -15.01 27.31
CA TYR A 1 -0.60 -13.81 26.47
C TYR A 1 0.58 -12.90 26.79
N ARG A 2 0.97 -11.99 25.89
CA ARG A 2 1.95 -10.93 26.21
C ARG A 2 1.25 -9.66 26.65
N ASP A 3 0.33 -9.22 25.80
CA ASP A 3 -0.57 -8.09 26.02
C ASP A 3 -1.97 -8.49 25.54
N ILE A 4 -3.02 -8.09 26.26
CA ILE A 4 -4.40 -8.21 25.80
C ILE A 4 -4.75 -6.95 25.02
N ARG A 5 -4.96 -7.08 23.71
CA ARG A 5 -5.26 -5.95 22.81
C ARG A 5 -6.78 -5.82 22.58
N ALA A 6 -7.52 -5.61 23.66
CA ALA A 6 -8.98 -5.43 23.63
C ALA A 6 -9.36 -3.94 23.59
N TYR A 7 -9.10 -3.26 22.47
CA TYR A 7 -9.33 -1.82 22.34
C TYR A 7 -10.81 -1.45 22.19
N GLY A 8 -11.15 -0.22 22.61
CA GLY A 8 -12.51 0.31 22.52
C GLY A 8 -13.49 -0.51 23.38
N LEU A 9 -14.59 -0.94 22.78
CA LEU A 9 -15.63 -1.71 23.47
C LEU A 9 -15.26 -3.18 23.72
N LEU A 10 -14.14 -3.66 23.16
CA LEU A 10 -13.72 -5.05 23.30
C LEU A 10 -13.28 -5.41 24.73
N GLU A 11 -12.90 -4.43 25.54
CA GLU A 11 -12.58 -4.63 26.97
C GLU A 11 -13.76 -5.23 27.74
N ASN A 12 -15.00 -4.97 27.33
CA ASN A 12 -16.18 -5.57 27.94
C ASN A 12 -16.21 -7.09 27.74
N TYR A 13 -15.83 -7.59 26.56
CA TYR A 13 -15.73 -9.02 26.30
C TYR A 13 -14.59 -9.66 27.10
N TYR A 14 -13.46 -8.97 27.26
CA TYR A 14 -12.38 -9.44 28.13
C TYR A 14 -12.85 -9.56 29.59
N ARG A 15 -13.60 -8.59 30.10
CA ARG A 15 -14.18 -8.63 31.45
C ARG A 15 -15.20 -9.77 31.60
N GLN A 16 -16.08 -9.95 30.62
CA GLN A 16 -17.05 -11.03 30.61
C GLN A 16 -16.35 -12.40 30.67
N ALA A 17 -15.34 -12.62 29.82
CA ALA A 17 -14.54 -13.84 29.83
C ALA A 17 -13.95 -14.15 31.23
N ARG A 18 -13.43 -13.14 31.92
CA ARG A 18 -12.93 -13.29 33.29
C ARG A 18 -14.02 -13.66 34.30
N GLN A 19 -15.23 -13.09 34.16
CA GLN A 19 -16.38 -13.41 35.02
C GLN A 19 -16.88 -14.84 34.78
N GLU A 20 -16.74 -15.35 33.56
CA GLU A 20 -17.04 -16.73 33.19
C GLU A 20 -15.96 -17.73 33.64
N GLY A 21 -14.90 -17.25 34.29
CA GLY A 21 -13.84 -18.09 34.86
C GLY A 21 -12.68 -18.38 33.89
N ILE A 22 -12.60 -17.71 32.73
CA ILE A 22 -11.46 -17.85 31.82
C ILE A 22 -10.22 -17.26 32.49
N MET A 23 -9.18 -18.09 32.58
CA MET A 23 -7.90 -17.73 33.20
C MET A 23 -6.93 -17.21 32.14
N PHE A 24 -6.28 -16.08 32.45
CA PHE A 24 -5.33 -15.43 31.56
C PHE A 24 -3.95 -15.41 32.21
N PHE A 25 -2.99 -16.08 31.58
CA PHE A 25 -1.61 -16.14 32.06
C PHE A 25 -0.70 -15.31 31.17
N ARG A 26 0.05 -14.38 31.76
CA ARG A 26 1.01 -13.55 31.03
C ARG A 26 2.36 -14.27 30.95
N PHE A 27 3.01 -14.21 29.80
CA PHE A 27 4.36 -14.73 29.58
C PHE A 27 5.24 -13.68 28.89
N ASP A 28 6.55 -13.80 29.05
CA ASP A 28 7.54 -12.91 28.45
C ASP A 28 7.94 -13.35 27.04
N ARG A 29 8.27 -12.38 26.18
CA ARG A 29 8.59 -12.66 24.77
C ARG A 29 9.79 -13.62 24.63
N ASP A 30 10.78 -13.44 25.47
CA ASP A 30 12.05 -14.18 25.41
C ASP A 30 11.95 -15.55 26.11
N GLU A 31 10.84 -15.80 26.82
CA GLU A 31 10.54 -17.06 27.51
C GLU A 31 9.11 -17.52 27.17
N PRO A 32 8.86 -17.95 25.91
CA PRO A 32 7.53 -18.36 25.47
C PRO A 32 7.11 -19.70 26.11
N PRO A 33 5.79 -19.98 26.22
CA PRO A 33 5.30 -21.25 26.74
C PRO A 33 5.82 -22.44 25.94
N GLY A 34 6.35 -23.43 26.65
CA GLY A 34 6.71 -24.73 26.10
C GLY A 34 5.49 -25.64 25.98
N VAL A 35 5.42 -26.43 24.92
CA VAL A 35 4.32 -27.37 24.67
C VAL A 35 4.90 -28.75 24.41
N LYS A 36 4.37 -29.77 25.10
CA LYS A 36 4.72 -31.17 24.87
C LYS A 36 3.47 -32.04 24.81
N PRO A 37 3.33 -32.93 23.80
CA PRO A 37 2.30 -33.96 23.84
C PRO A 37 2.60 -34.95 24.97
N THR A 38 1.55 -35.46 25.61
CA THR A 38 1.61 -36.52 26.62
C THR A 38 0.60 -37.60 26.27
N ASP A 39 0.67 -38.76 26.93
CA ASP A 39 -0.27 -39.87 26.69
C ASP A 39 -1.73 -39.49 27.03
N GLU A 40 -1.93 -38.50 27.91
CA GLU A 40 -3.23 -38.02 28.40
C GLU A 40 -3.64 -36.65 27.82
N GLY A 41 -2.90 -36.10 26.84
CA GLY A 41 -3.23 -34.83 26.21
C GLY A 41 -2.03 -33.94 25.91
N ILE A 42 -2.11 -32.68 26.31
CA ILE A 42 -1.10 -31.65 26.02
C ILE A 42 -0.66 -31.01 27.32
N MET A 43 0.64 -31.02 27.58
CA MET A 43 1.25 -30.31 28.68
C MET A 43 1.81 -28.97 28.19
N VAL A 44 1.37 -27.89 28.82
CA VAL A 44 1.84 -26.53 28.58
C VAL A 44 2.60 -26.05 29.80
N THR A 45 3.84 -25.59 29.61
CA THR A 45 4.71 -25.07 30.67
C THR A 45 5.03 -23.61 30.39
N PHE A 46 4.86 -22.75 31.38
CA PHE A 46 5.20 -21.33 31.27
C PHE A 46 5.54 -20.75 32.63
N LYS A 47 6.40 -19.74 32.67
CA LYS A 47 6.71 -19.00 33.88
C LYS A 47 5.62 -17.97 34.16
N ASP A 48 5.05 -18.01 35.36
CA ASP A 48 4.08 -16.99 35.77
C ASP A 48 4.78 -15.70 36.17
N HIS A 49 4.35 -14.60 35.57
CA HIS A 49 4.97 -13.29 35.80
C HIS A 49 4.78 -12.72 37.23
N VAL A 50 3.78 -13.17 37.99
CA VAL A 50 3.55 -12.70 39.37
C VAL A 50 4.29 -13.58 40.36
N LEU A 51 4.15 -14.90 40.22
CA LEU A 51 4.73 -15.89 41.12
C LEU A 51 6.20 -16.17 40.83
N GLN A 52 6.71 -15.76 39.66
CA GLN A 52 8.10 -15.95 39.21
C GLN A 52 8.55 -17.41 39.26
N ARG A 53 7.63 -18.34 38.93
CA ARG A 53 7.87 -19.79 38.91
C ARG A 53 7.22 -20.43 37.70
N ASP A 54 7.73 -21.60 37.32
CA ASP A 54 7.12 -22.39 36.27
C ASP A 54 5.80 -23.01 36.74
N LEU A 55 4.77 -22.80 35.93
CA LEU A 55 3.48 -23.45 36.05
C LEU A 55 3.33 -24.47 34.93
N ILE A 56 2.65 -25.57 35.26
CA ILE A 56 2.33 -26.65 34.33
C ILE A 56 0.81 -26.76 34.27
N VAL A 57 0.26 -26.72 33.06
CA VAL A 57 -1.16 -26.90 32.78
C VAL A 57 -1.32 -28.06 31.80
N THR A 58 -2.24 -28.97 32.09
CA THR A 58 -2.64 -30.06 31.20
C THR A 58 -3.96 -29.69 30.51
N ALA A 59 -4.07 -29.95 29.22
CA ALA A 59 -5.27 -29.67 28.43
C ALA A 59 -5.50 -30.77 27.39
N ASP A 60 -6.76 -31.06 27.08
CA ASP A 60 -7.15 -32.01 26.03
C ASP A 60 -6.88 -31.44 24.62
N ALA A 61 -6.91 -30.10 24.49
CA ALA A 61 -6.71 -29.40 23.23
C ALA A 61 -5.93 -28.10 23.43
N LEU A 62 -5.14 -27.75 22.41
CA LEU A 62 -4.41 -26.49 22.34
C LEU A 62 -4.79 -25.74 21.07
N ALA A 63 -5.41 -24.57 21.25
CA ALA A 63 -5.71 -23.66 20.14
C ALA A 63 -4.58 -22.62 19.99
N LEU A 64 -3.92 -22.62 18.83
CA LEU A 64 -2.92 -21.61 18.50
C LEU A 64 -3.60 -20.39 17.86
N SER A 65 -3.58 -19.25 18.53
CA SER A 65 -4.06 -17.98 17.99
C SER A 65 -3.07 -17.41 16.96
N ALA A 66 -3.05 -17.99 15.76
CA ALA A 66 -2.17 -17.58 14.67
C ALA A 66 -2.52 -16.16 14.16
N GLY A 67 -1.49 -15.38 13.83
CA GLY A 67 -1.65 -14.08 13.18
C GLY A 67 -2.04 -14.24 11.70
N MET A 68 -2.59 -13.16 11.13
CA MET A 68 -2.85 -13.09 9.69
C MET A 68 -1.56 -12.81 8.92
N ARG A 69 -1.47 -13.38 7.71
CA ARG A 69 -0.44 -13.07 6.72
C ARG A 69 -1.14 -12.55 5.46
N PRO A 70 -0.49 -11.69 4.66
CA PRO A 70 -1.04 -11.31 3.37
C PRO A 70 -1.03 -12.50 2.41
N GLU A 71 -1.97 -12.46 1.48
CA GLU A 71 -1.95 -13.34 0.30
C GLU A 71 -0.86 -12.87 -0.68
N ASP A 72 -0.38 -13.77 -1.53
CA ASP A 72 0.53 -13.37 -2.61
C ASP A 72 -0.23 -12.54 -3.65
N THR A 73 0.04 -11.24 -3.63
CA THR A 73 -0.63 -10.22 -4.47
C THR A 73 0.35 -9.49 -5.37
N GLU A 74 1.55 -10.04 -5.60
CA GLU A 74 2.61 -9.37 -6.37
C GLU A 74 2.21 -9.12 -7.83
N GLU A 75 1.66 -10.15 -8.48
CA GLU A 75 1.18 -10.05 -9.85
C GLU A 75 0.08 -8.98 -9.95
N LEU A 76 -0.90 -9.04 -9.04
CA LEU A 76 -1.98 -8.06 -9.00
C LEU A 76 -1.44 -6.64 -8.81
N ALA A 77 -0.55 -6.44 -7.83
CA ALA A 77 0.09 -5.16 -7.57
C ALA A 77 0.82 -4.59 -8.79
N THR A 78 1.47 -5.46 -9.58
CA THR A 78 2.14 -5.08 -10.83
C THR A 78 1.14 -4.65 -11.90
N ILE A 79 0.05 -5.42 -12.08
CA ILE A 79 -1.02 -5.11 -13.05
C ILE A 79 -1.66 -3.75 -12.74
N VAL A 80 -2.03 -3.53 -11.47
CA VAL A 80 -2.71 -2.30 -11.04
C VAL A 80 -1.75 -1.15 -10.69
N LYS A 81 -0.43 -1.40 -10.79
CA LYS A 81 0.65 -0.43 -10.49
C LYS A 81 0.53 0.17 -9.08
N LEU A 82 0.31 -0.68 -8.07
CA LEU A 82 0.20 -0.29 -6.67
C LEU A 82 1.41 -0.74 -5.85
N ALA A 83 1.76 0.06 -4.86
CA ALA A 83 2.78 -0.28 -3.88
C ALA A 83 2.22 -1.21 -2.78
N ARG A 84 3.09 -2.10 -2.29
CA ARG A 84 2.87 -2.91 -1.08
C ARG A 84 3.80 -2.44 0.03
N ASN A 85 3.38 -2.58 1.28
CA ASN A 85 4.24 -2.36 2.44
C ASN A 85 5.22 -3.52 2.64
N GLN A 86 6.12 -3.41 3.63
CA GLN A 86 7.13 -4.43 3.94
C GLN A 86 6.53 -5.79 4.32
N ASP A 87 5.30 -5.79 4.84
CA ASP A 87 4.60 -7.01 5.22
C ASP A 87 3.91 -7.69 4.03
N GLY A 88 3.69 -6.97 2.91
CA GLY A 88 3.05 -7.49 1.70
C GLY A 88 1.60 -7.04 1.46
N TYR A 89 1.08 -6.09 2.26
CA TYR A 89 -0.26 -5.52 2.08
C TYR A 89 -0.26 -4.29 1.17
N PHE A 90 -1.37 -4.01 0.49
CA PHE A 90 -1.52 -2.79 -0.33
C PHE A 90 -1.48 -1.52 0.53
N MET A 91 -0.78 -0.50 0.06
CA MET A 91 -0.69 0.79 0.75
C MET A 91 -1.80 1.75 0.31
N GLU A 92 -2.38 2.43 1.30
CA GLU A 92 -3.23 3.57 1.12
C GLU A 92 -2.44 4.82 0.67
N ALA A 93 -3.15 5.82 0.16
CA ALA A 93 -2.56 7.10 -0.23
C ALA A 93 -2.09 7.92 0.99
N HIS A 94 -2.86 7.88 2.08
CA HIS A 94 -2.48 8.52 3.33
C HIS A 94 -3.26 7.94 4.51
N VAL A 95 -2.54 7.50 5.55
CA VAL A 95 -3.00 6.86 6.80
C VAL A 95 -4.16 7.55 7.57
N LYS A 96 -4.53 8.79 7.21
CA LYS A 96 -5.51 9.61 7.95
C LYS A 96 -6.48 10.30 7.01
N LEU A 97 -5.94 11.00 6.01
CA LEU A 97 -6.76 11.80 5.09
C LEU A 97 -7.42 10.95 4.00
N ARG A 98 -6.77 9.87 3.58
CA ARG A 98 -7.19 9.02 2.47
C ARG A 98 -6.92 7.54 2.77
N PRO A 99 -7.55 6.98 3.83
CA PRO A 99 -7.21 5.65 4.36
C PRO A 99 -7.73 4.47 3.52
N VAL A 100 -8.51 4.75 2.48
CA VAL A 100 -9.05 3.73 1.55
C VAL A 100 -8.74 4.04 0.09
N ASP A 101 -8.23 5.23 -0.19
CA ASP A 101 -7.75 5.56 -1.53
C ASP A 101 -6.34 5.00 -1.68
N THR A 102 -5.95 4.66 -2.89
CA THR A 102 -4.55 4.37 -3.23
C THR A 102 -3.92 5.58 -3.92
N PRO A 103 -2.58 5.63 -4.07
CA PRO A 103 -1.92 6.69 -4.85
C PRO A 103 -2.40 6.77 -6.30
N SER A 104 -2.82 5.62 -6.86
CA SER A 104 -3.42 5.54 -8.19
C SER A 104 -4.91 5.91 -8.12
N GLU A 105 -5.28 6.99 -8.81
CA GLU A 105 -6.68 7.44 -8.86
C GLU A 105 -7.62 6.38 -9.46
N GLY A 106 -8.85 6.33 -8.93
CA GLY A 106 -9.86 5.35 -9.32
C GLY A 106 -9.64 3.95 -8.72
N ILE A 107 -8.55 3.72 -7.99
CA ILE A 107 -8.29 2.45 -7.30
C ILE A 107 -8.37 2.67 -5.78
N PHE A 108 -9.16 1.82 -5.12
CA PHE A 108 -9.43 1.86 -3.69
C PHE A 108 -9.10 0.52 -3.05
N VAL A 109 -8.79 0.54 -1.76
CA VAL A 109 -8.41 -0.65 -0.99
C VAL A 109 -9.34 -0.81 0.21
N CYS A 110 -9.77 -2.05 0.48
CA CYS A 110 -10.53 -2.39 1.69
C CYS A 110 -10.23 -3.81 2.19
N GLY A 111 -10.61 -4.05 3.45
CA GLY A 111 -10.51 -5.35 4.09
C GLY A 111 -9.09 -5.78 4.42
N THR A 112 -8.85 -7.09 4.38
CA THR A 112 -7.59 -7.70 4.80
C THR A 112 -6.48 -7.56 3.76
N ALA A 113 -6.80 -7.18 2.52
CA ALA A 113 -5.79 -6.81 1.52
C ALA A 113 -4.99 -5.56 1.92
N HIS A 114 -5.57 -4.70 2.76
CA HIS A 114 -4.91 -3.51 3.30
C HIS A 114 -4.08 -3.79 4.57
N SER A 115 -4.56 -4.66 5.47
CA SER A 115 -3.88 -5.09 6.71
C SER A 115 -4.80 -5.98 7.56
N PRO A 116 -4.27 -6.73 8.55
CA PRO A 116 -5.09 -7.49 9.50
C PRO A 116 -6.09 -6.59 10.23
N LYS A 117 -7.36 -6.96 10.23
CA LYS A 117 -8.47 -6.17 10.79
C LYS A 117 -9.58 -7.05 11.34
N LEU A 118 -10.38 -6.47 12.20
CA LEU A 118 -11.65 -7.04 12.63
C LEU A 118 -12.71 -6.95 11.53
N ILE A 119 -13.75 -7.76 11.66
CA ILE A 119 -14.89 -7.75 10.74
C ILE A 119 -15.56 -6.36 10.73
N THR A 120 -15.76 -5.74 11.89
CA THR A 120 -16.39 -4.42 12.03
C THR A 120 -15.57 -3.31 11.36
N GLU A 121 -14.25 -3.38 11.47
CA GLU A 121 -13.32 -2.46 10.80
C GLU A 121 -13.34 -2.68 9.29
N THR A 122 -13.39 -3.94 8.85
CA THR A 122 -13.50 -4.31 7.44
C THR A 122 -14.80 -3.80 6.82
N ILE A 123 -15.92 -3.91 7.52
CA ILE A 123 -17.21 -3.36 7.09
C ILE A 123 -17.11 -1.84 6.95
N SER A 124 -16.58 -1.16 7.96
CA SER A 124 -16.40 0.30 7.94
C SER A 124 -15.51 0.75 6.78
N GLN A 125 -14.39 0.06 6.55
CA GLN A 125 -13.49 0.33 5.45
C GLN A 125 -14.13 0.06 4.08
N SER A 126 -14.94 -0.99 3.97
CA SER A 126 -15.66 -1.33 2.74
C SER A 126 -16.70 -0.29 2.38
N LEU A 127 -17.45 0.22 3.37
CA LEU A 127 -18.40 1.32 3.17
C LEU A 127 -17.68 2.60 2.73
N ALA A 128 -16.52 2.90 3.34
CA ALA A 128 -15.69 4.04 2.93
C ALA A 128 -15.19 3.88 1.49
N ALA A 129 -14.62 2.73 1.13
CA ALA A 129 -14.15 2.46 -0.23
C ALA A 129 -15.28 2.54 -1.26
N ALA A 130 -16.45 1.97 -0.96
CA ALA A 130 -17.64 2.06 -1.80
C ALA A 130 -18.11 3.51 -1.97
N SER A 131 -18.11 4.30 -0.90
CA SER A 131 -18.46 5.72 -0.96
C SER A 131 -17.47 6.50 -1.84
N ARG A 132 -16.16 6.26 -1.70
CA ARG A 132 -15.14 6.93 -2.52
C ARG A 132 -15.24 6.55 -3.99
N ALA A 133 -15.47 5.26 -4.28
CA ALA A 133 -15.70 4.79 -5.64
C ALA A 133 -16.97 5.39 -6.24
N ALA A 134 -18.07 5.44 -5.49
CA ALA A 134 -19.31 6.06 -5.95
C ALA A 134 -19.14 7.57 -6.21
N THR A 135 -18.43 8.29 -5.34
CA THR A 135 -18.11 9.71 -5.57
C THR A 135 -17.26 9.89 -6.82
N PHE A 136 -16.26 9.03 -7.05
CA PHE A 136 -15.46 9.06 -8.27
C PHE A 136 -16.31 8.84 -9.52
N LEU A 137 -17.17 7.83 -9.51
CA LEU A 137 -18.04 7.48 -10.64
C LEU A 137 -19.20 8.46 -10.88
N SER A 138 -19.62 9.21 -9.85
CA SER A 138 -20.72 10.17 -9.96
C SER A 138 -20.35 11.48 -10.64
N GLN A 139 -19.05 11.71 -10.89
CA GLN A 139 -18.58 12.93 -11.51
C GLN A 139 -18.86 12.91 -13.02
N PRO A 140 -19.35 14.01 -13.62
CA PRO A 140 -19.59 14.08 -15.07
C PRO A 140 -18.27 14.12 -15.86
N GLU A 141 -17.21 14.58 -15.24
CA GLU A 141 -15.87 14.72 -15.80
C GLU A 141 -14.82 14.47 -14.71
N ILE A 142 -13.62 14.04 -15.11
CA ILE A 142 -12.50 13.80 -14.20
C ILE A 142 -11.38 14.76 -14.60
N THR A 143 -10.88 15.53 -13.65
CA THR A 143 -9.73 16.40 -13.86
C THR A 143 -8.46 15.54 -13.93
N LEU A 144 -7.80 15.54 -15.07
CA LEU A 144 -6.51 14.89 -15.24
C LEU A 144 -5.38 15.83 -14.81
N SER A 145 -4.23 15.23 -14.45
CA SER A 145 -3.00 15.99 -14.22
C SER A 145 -2.59 16.75 -15.48
N VAL A 146 -2.20 18.01 -15.31
CA VAL A 146 -1.64 18.84 -16.40
C VAL A 146 -0.16 18.58 -16.66
N VAL A 147 0.48 17.73 -15.83
CA VAL A 147 1.86 17.28 -16.03
C VAL A 147 1.84 16.19 -17.09
N THR A 148 1.87 16.61 -18.35
CA THR A 148 1.85 15.76 -19.54
C THR A 148 3.03 16.08 -20.45
N ALA A 149 3.48 15.08 -21.20
CA ALA A 149 4.56 15.24 -22.16
C ALA A 149 4.00 15.71 -23.50
N ARG A 150 4.64 16.71 -24.11
CA ARG A 150 4.28 17.27 -25.42
C ARG A 150 5.46 17.24 -26.36
N VAL A 151 5.21 16.88 -27.61
CA VAL A 151 6.24 16.79 -28.66
C VAL A 151 6.24 18.07 -29.50
N ASP A 152 7.41 18.66 -29.68
CA ASP A 152 7.69 19.62 -30.74
C ASP A 152 7.84 18.86 -32.07
N GLN A 153 6.84 19.02 -32.93
CA GLN A 153 6.77 18.30 -34.20
C GLN A 153 7.83 18.77 -35.21
N GLU A 154 8.33 20.00 -35.11
CA GLU A 154 9.33 20.54 -36.05
C GLU A 154 10.72 19.94 -35.79
N HIS A 155 11.02 19.68 -34.51
CA HIS A 155 12.31 19.13 -34.08
C HIS A 155 12.29 17.60 -33.92
N CYS A 156 11.14 16.95 -34.15
CA CYS A 156 10.99 15.51 -34.02
C CYS A 156 11.62 14.76 -35.21
N ALA A 157 12.67 13.99 -34.94
CA ALA A 157 13.33 13.13 -35.94
C ALA A 157 12.71 11.72 -36.08
N ALA A 158 11.54 11.45 -35.47
CA ALA A 158 10.84 10.17 -35.54
C ALA A 158 11.68 8.92 -35.18
N CYS A 159 12.67 9.06 -34.27
CA CYS A 159 13.61 7.99 -33.90
C CYS A 159 12.99 6.82 -33.08
N LEU A 160 11.71 6.93 -32.70
CA LEU A 160 10.94 5.92 -31.97
C LEU A 160 11.45 5.58 -30.56
N VAL A 161 12.34 6.39 -29.97
CA VAL A 161 12.82 6.16 -28.60
C VAL A 161 11.68 6.34 -27.60
N CYS A 162 10.92 7.44 -27.71
CA CYS A 162 9.75 7.71 -26.87
C CYS A 162 8.69 6.60 -26.90
N VAL A 163 8.41 6.05 -28.09
CA VAL A 163 7.44 4.96 -28.31
C VAL A 163 7.84 3.70 -27.54
N ARG A 164 9.14 3.37 -27.52
CA ARG A 164 9.67 2.18 -26.85
C ARG A 164 9.83 2.38 -25.33
N ALA A 165 10.15 3.60 -24.91
CA ALA A 165 10.45 3.90 -23.51
C ALA A 165 9.20 4.08 -22.64
N CYS A 166 8.03 4.42 -23.22
CA CYS A 166 6.83 4.70 -22.44
C CYS A 166 6.22 3.42 -21.82
N PRO A 167 6.15 3.28 -20.49
CA PRO A 167 5.56 2.11 -19.82
C PRO A 167 4.03 2.04 -19.90
N TYR A 168 3.41 3.00 -20.58
CA TYR A 168 1.97 3.10 -20.82
C TYR A 168 1.62 3.01 -22.31
N GLY A 169 2.60 2.94 -23.21
CA GLY A 169 2.37 2.82 -24.65
C GLY A 169 1.65 4.02 -25.29
N VAL A 170 1.85 5.22 -24.74
CA VAL A 170 1.13 6.44 -25.17
C VAL A 170 1.71 7.06 -26.44
N PRO A 171 3.03 7.26 -26.60
CA PRO A 171 3.57 7.91 -27.79
C PRO A 171 3.35 7.05 -29.04
N ARG A 172 2.87 7.67 -30.12
CA ARG A 172 2.64 7.02 -31.42
C ARG A 172 3.16 7.90 -32.54
N ILE A 173 3.46 7.31 -33.70
CA ILE A 173 3.77 8.10 -34.90
C ILE A 173 2.48 8.45 -35.61
N ASN A 174 2.27 9.75 -35.82
CA ASN A 174 1.09 10.26 -36.50
C ASN A 174 1.26 10.16 -38.03
N LYS A 175 0.24 10.63 -38.76
CA LYS A 175 0.22 10.62 -40.24
C LYS A 175 1.32 11.48 -40.89
N ASP A 176 1.83 12.47 -40.16
CA ASP A 176 2.85 13.40 -40.64
C ASP A 176 4.27 12.87 -40.38
N GLY A 177 4.37 11.64 -39.84
CA GLY A 177 5.63 10.93 -39.63
C GLY A 177 6.37 11.35 -38.36
N VAL A 178 5.74 12.11 -37.46
CA VAL A 178 6.32 12.59 -36.20
C VAL A 178 5.65 11.94 -34.99
N SER A 179 6.32 11.99 -33.84
CA SER A 179 5.75 11.48 -32.60
C SER A 179 4.63 12.39 -32.08
N GLU A 180 3.54 11.78 -31.64
CA GLU A 180 2.40 12.40 -30.99
C GLU A 180 2.16 11.70 -29.66
N ILE A 181 1.86 12.48 -28.62
CA ILE A 181 1.55 11.98 -27.27
C ILE A 181 0.15 12.47 -26.93
N ASP A 182 -0.77 11.54 -26.73
CA ASP A 182 -2.12 11.87 -26.25
C ASP A 182 -2.03 12.27 -24.77
N GLU A 183 -2.31 13.54 -24.49
CA GLU A 183 -2.26 14.12 -23.15
C GLU A 183 -3.24 13.43 -22.19
N ALA A 184 -4.38 12.94 -22.68
CA ALA A 184 -5.38 12.27 -21.85
C ALA A 184 -4.92 10.88 -21.35
N LEU A 185 -3.99 10.24 -22.08
CA LEU A 185 -3.43 8.94 -21.72
C LEU A 185 -2.08 9.06 -21.00
N CYS A 186 -1.42 10.21 -21.13
CA CYS A 186 -0.11 10.45 -20.54
C CYS A 186 -0.18 10.51 -19.00
N ARG A 187 0.70 9.76 -18.33
CA ARG A 187 0.79 9.73 -16.85
C ARG A 187 1.85 10.67 -16.28
N GLY A 188 2.48 11.51 -17.11
CA GLY A 188 3.40 12.55 -16.65
C GLY A 188 4.74 12.07 -16.09
N CYS A 189 5.16 10.83 -16.36
CA CYS A 189 6.39 10.25 -15.77
C CYS A 189 7.71 10.85 -16.29
N GLY A 190 7.69 11.62 -17.38
CA GLY A 190 8.89 12.29 -17.92
C GLY A 190 9.91 11.42 -18.66
N ILE A 191 9.79 10.08 -18.65
CA ILE A 191 10.77 9.16 -19.27
C ILE A 191 11.03 9.53 -20.75
N CYS A 192 9.97 9.75 -21.53
CA CYS A 192 10.12 10.09 -22.95
C CYS A 192 10.77 11.46 -23.20
N ALA A 193 10.62 12.43 -22.27
CA ALA A 193 11.28 13.72 -22.36
C ALA A 193 12.78 13.58 -22.10
N ALA A 194 13.14 12.87 -21.03
CA ALA A 194 14.54 12.59 -20.66
C ALA A 194 15.29 11.78 -21.72
N GLU A 195 14.62 10.82 -22.37
CA GLU A 195 15.22 9.93 -23.37
C GLU A 195 15.23 10.52 -24.78
N CYS A 196 14.62 11.68 -25.04
CA CYS A 196 14.55 12.24 -26.38
C CYS A 196 15.92 12.77 -26.83
N PRO A 197 16.60 12.15 -27.81
CA PRO A 197 17.93 12.59 -28.23
C PRO A 197 17.90 13.98 -28.91
N ALA A 198 16.76 14.33 -29.52
CA ALA A 198 16.55 15.62 -30.16
C ALA A 198 16.07 16.70 -29.19
N ARG A 199 15.82 16.37 -27.91
CA ARG A 199 15.16 17.25 -26.91
C ARG A 199 13.84 17.87 -27.40
N ALA A 200 13.18 17.18 -28.32
CA ALA A 200 11.92 17.62 -28.93
C ALA A 200 10.69 17.27 -28.07
N ILE A 201 10.87 16.80 -26.83
CA ILE A 201 9.76 16.43 -25.95
C ILE A 201 9.95 17.17 -24.64
N GLN A 202 8.94 17.94 -24.24
CA GLN A 202 8.92 18.68 -22.98
C GLN A 202 7.86 18.09 -22.05
N LEU A 203 8.11 18.13 -20.75
CA LEU A 203 7.15 17.73 -19.72
C LEU A 203 6.62 18.99 -19.04
N ASN A 204 5.35 19.31 -19.26
CA ASN A 204 4.73 20.50 -18.68
C ASN A 204 4.97 20.56 -17.15
N TRP A 205 5.31 21.75 -16.63
CA TRP A 205 5.72 22.02 -15.24
C TRP A 205 7.11 21.53 -14.81
N TYR A 206 7.77 20.76 -15.66
CA TYR A 206 9.13 20.25 -15.49
C TYR A 206 9.93 20.43 -16.78
N ASP A 207 9.66 21.51 -17.50
CA ASP A 207 10.38 21.86 -18.72
C ASP A 207 11.87 22.02 -18.44
N ASP A 208 12.70 21.73 -19.44
CA ASP A 208 14.16 21.70 -19.26
C ASP A 208 14.68 23.01 -18.67
N ASP A 209 14.17 24.15 -19.13
CA ASP A 209 14.54 25.48 -18.63
C ASP A 209 14.20 25.68 -17.13
N LEU A 210 13.05 25.18 -16.68
CA LEU A 210 12.63 25.25 -15.28
C LEU A 210 13.51 24.36 -14.39
N VAL A 211 13.86 23.18 -14.88
CA VAL A 211 14.75 22.24 -14.18
C VAL A 211 16.15 22.85 -14.08
N MET A 212 16.68 23.36 -15.19
CA MET A 212 18.01 23.99 -15.23
C MET A 212 18.07 25.24 -14.35
N SER A 213 17.03 26.08 -14.35
CA SER A 213 16.94 27.24 -13.45
C SER A 213 17.02 26.85 -11.97
N LYS A 214 16.39 25.74 -11.59
CA LYS A 214 16.48 25.21 -10.20
C LYS A 214 17.88 24.72 -9.86
N VAL A 215 18.58 24.11 -10.82
CA VAL A 215 19.96 23.65 -10.64
C VAL A 215 20.90 24.86 -10.51
N GLU A 216 20.77 25.85 -11.39
CA GLU A 216 21.57 27.07 -11.35
C GLU A 216 21.39 27.82 -10.03
N ALA A 217 20.14 28.04 -9.59
CA ALA A 217 19.86 28.69 -8.31
C ALA A 217 20.44 27.94 -7.10
N LEU A 218 20.51 26.60 -7.16
CA LEU A 218 21.16 25.81 -6.13
C LEU A 218 22.69 26.03 -6.12
N LEU A 219 23.30 26.21 -7.29
CA LEU A 219 24.75 26.37 -7.46
C LEU A 219 25.23 27.81 -7.24
N GLU A 220 24.38 28.82 -7.45
CA GLU A 220 24.69 30.23 -7.18
C GLU A 220 25.07 30.51 -5.71
N GLY A 221 24.60 29.68 -4.77
CA GLY A 221 24.99 29.79 -3.35
C GLY A 221 26.28 29.05 -2.96
N VAL A 222 26.91 28.36 -3.92
CA VAL A 222 28.09 27.49 -3.70
C VAL A 222 29.35 28.03 -4.43
N LEU A 223 29.17 28.95 -5.38
CA LEU A 223 30.24 29.64 -6.12
C LEU A 223 30.44 31.08 -5.61
#